data_AF-A0A5J6YVJ8-F1
#
_entry.id   AF-A0A5J6YVJ8-F1
#
_cell.length_a   1.000
_cell.length_b   1.000
_cell.length_c   1.000
_cell.angle_alpha   90.00
_cell.angle_beta   90.00
_cell.angle_gamma   90.00
#
_symmetry.space_group_name_H-M   'P 1'
#
loop_
_entity.id
_entity.type
_entity.pdbx_description
1 polymer ?
#
loop_
_entity_poly.entity_id
_entity_poly.type
_entity_poly.pdbx_seq_one_letter_code
_entity_poly.pdbx_strand_id
1 'polypeptide(L)'
;MTSEPRPTITLTPEEWQAFQDRLYERDDRLELRAPDTVVRRDETVDPYVLSAHAEALQSGEVEGDVWGTLEDIDETAADEQEAWEKITDFYLGRGGVLVRVTGLDEPEEWIFTEELARRLGLMDGATQG
;
A
#
# COMPACT_ATOMS: atom_id res chain seq x y z
N MET A 1 -19.68 -16.37 -11.28
CA MET A 1 -18.77 -15.66 -10.36
C MET A 1 -18.28 -14.46 -11.14
N THR A 2 -18.91 -13.31 -10.94
CA THR A 2 -18.41 -12.04 -11.46
C THR A 2 -17.16 -11.74 -10.63
N SER A 3 -15.98 -12.00 -11.19
CA SER A 3 -14.73 -11.45 -10.65
C SER A 3 -14.85 -9.94 -10.78
N GLU A 4 -15.22 -9.26 -9.70
CA GLU A 4 -15.06 -7.82 -9.63
C GLU A 4 -13.56 -7.54 -9.82
N PRO A 5 -13.19 -6.55 -10.65
CA PRO A 5 -11.79 -6.25 -10.90
C PRO A 5 -11.12 -5.95 -9.57
N ARG A 6 -10.07 -6.72 -9.24
CA ARG A 6 -9.23 -6.52 -8.07
C ARG A 6 -8.70 -5.08 -8.13
N PRO A 7 -8.96 -4.21 -7.13
CA PRO A 7 -8.61 -2.80 -7.22
C PRO A 7 -7.09 -2.64 -7.16
N THR A 8 -6.48 -2.37 -8.31
CA THR A 8 -5.11 -1.90 -8.43
C THR A 8 -5.15 -0.41 -8.75
N ILE A 9 -4.45 0.38 -7.94
CA ILE A 9 -4.29 1.83 -8.11
C ILE A 9 -2.87 2.06 -8.60
N THR A 10 -2.74 2.69 -9.76
CA THR A 10 -1.43 3.04 -10.32
C THR A 10 -1.15 4.52 -10.06
N LEU A 11 -0.01 4.81 -9.45
CA LEU A 11 0.46 6.16 -9.18
C LEU A 11 1.80 6.41 -9.88
N THR A 12 2.05 7.66 -10.21
CA THR A 12 3.39 8.17 -10.49
C THR A 12 4.14 8.46 -9.18
N PRO A 13 5.48 8.66 -9.21
CA PRO A 13 6.23 8.98 -8.00
C PRO A 13 5.77 10.32 -7.37
N GLU A 14 5.37 11.28 -8.20
CA GLU A 14 4.83 12.57 -7.74
C GLU A 14 3.49 12.41 -7.01
N GLU A 15 2.59 11.57 -7.54
CA GLU A 15 1.31 11.27 -6.90
C GLU A 15 1.49 10.47 -5.60
N TRP A 16 2.46 9.54 -5.58
CA TRP A 16 2.82 8.78 -4.38
C TRP A 16 3.37 9.70 -3.29
N GLN A 17 4.30 10.59 -3.64
CA GLN A 17 4.83 11.57 -2.68
C GLN A 17 3.73 12.52 -2.18
N ALA A 18 2.87 13.03 -3.08
CA ALA A 18 1.76 13.91 -2.70
C ALA A 18 0.73 13.20 -1.81
N PHE A 19 0.55 11.90 -1.97
CA PHE A 19 -0.24 11.07 -1.06
C PHE A 19 0.42 11.00 0.32
N GLN A 20 1.71 10.62 0.39
CA GLN A 20 2.45 10.50 1.64
C GLN A 20 2.52 11.83 2.42
N ASP A 21 2.72 12.95 1.73
CA ASP A 21 2.77 14.30 2.33
C ASP A 21 1.48 14.70 3.05
N ARG A 22 0.36 14.05 2.72
CA ARG A 22 -0.94 14.28 3.33
C ARG A 22 -1.21 13.35 4.51
N LEU A 23 -0.32 12.43 4.84
CA LEU A 23 -0.51 11.48 5.93
C LEU A 23 -0.05 12.07 7.27
N TYR A 24 -0.70 11.63 8.33
CA TYR A 24 -0.21 11.71 9.69
C TYR A 24 -0.69 10.47 10.47
N GLU A 25 0.01 10.12 11.54
CA GLU A 25 -0.38 9.05 12.44
C GLU A 25 -0.76 9.63 13.80
N ARG A 26 -1.90 9.23 14.34
CA ARG A 26 -2.31 9.61 15.69
C ARG A 26 -3.03 8.45 16.35
N ASP A 27 -2.60 8.10 17.56
CA ASP A 27 -3.16 6.99 18.35
C ASP A 27 -3.16 5.66 17.55
N ASP A 28 -2.03 5.31 16.92
CA ASP A 28 -1.85 4.10 16.07
C ASP A 28 -2.75 4.07 14.83
N ARG A 29 -3.29 5.24 14.41
CA ARG A 29 -4.18 5.34 13.25
C ARG A 29 -3.62 6.30 12.20
N LEU A 30 -3.44 5.76 11.00
CA LEU A 30 -3.10 6.52 9.81
C LEU A 30 -4.31 7.33 9.30
N GLU A 31 -4.15 8.64 9.17
CA GLU A 31 -5.20 9.57 8.74
C GLU A 31 -4.69 10.60 7.70
N LEU A 32 -5.64 11.26 7.02
CA LEU A 32 -5.36 12.34 6.07
C LEU A 32 -5.45 13.71 6.71
N ARG A 33 -4.49 14.57 6.40
CA ARG A 33 -4.49 15.99 6.76
C ARG A 33 -5.67 16.69 6.09
N ALA A 34 -6.50 17.34 6.89
CA ALA A 34 -7.38 18.41 6.45
C ALA A 34 -6.60 19.75 6.40
N PRO A 35 -7.09 20.78 5.70
CA PRO A 35 -6.39 22.06 5.57
C PRO A 35 -5.99 22.71 6.91
N ASP A 36 -6.79 22.50 7.95
CA ASP A 36 -6.57 23.04 9.30
C ASP A 36 -5.94 22.03 10.28
N THR A 37 -5.52 20.85 9.81
CA THR A 37 -4.91 19.83 10.66
C THR A 37 -3.53 20.28 11.12
N VAL A 38 -3.38 20.47 12.43
CA VAL A 38 -2.06 20.64 13.06
C VAL A 38 -1.47 19.26 13.31
N VAL A 39 -0.37 18.96 12.61
CA VAL A 39 0.41 17.72 12.73
C VAL A 39 1.61 17.99 13.62
N ARG A 40 1.75 17.22 14.70
CA ARG A 40 2.93 17.26 15.56
C ARG A 40 4.08 16.52 14.90
N ARG A 41 5.31 16.79 15.37
CA ARG A 41 6.49 16.13 14.82
C ARG A 41 6.46 14.61 15.04
N ASP A 42 5.90 14.15 16.16
CA ASP A 42 5.71 12.74 16.47
C ASP A 42 4.57 12.08 15.67
N GLU A 43 3.77 12.87 14.95
CA GLU A 43 2.65 12.38 14.12
C GLU A 43 3.02 12.34 12.64
N THR A 44 4.27 12.68 12.27
CA THR A 44 4.73 12.64 10.88
C THR A 44 4.89 11.19 10.42
N VAL A 45 4.34 10.88 9.25
CA VAL A 45 4.45 9.56 8.63
C VAL A 45 5.59 9.60 7.63
N ASP A 46 6.56 8.71 7.83
CA ASP A 46 7.56 8.34 6.84
C ASP A 46 7.22 6.95 6.26
N PRO A 47 7.95 6.44 5.25
CA PRO A 47 7.68 5.13 4.66
C PRO A 47 7.72 3.97 5.67
N TYR A 48 8.55 4.08 6.72
CA TYR A 48 8.64 3.05 7.76
C TYR A 48 7.41 3.06 8.67
N VAL A 49 6.87 4.23 9.00
CA VAL A 49 5.59 4.34 9.72
C VAL A 49 4.44 3.83 8.85
N LEU A 50 4.44 4.15 7.56
CA LEU A 50 3.41 3.67 6.62
C LEU A 50 3.39 2.14 6.51
N SER A 51 4.55 1.48 6.55
CA SER A 51 4.65 0.03 6.40
C SER A 51 4.00 -0.75 7.54
N ALA A 52 3.93 -0.18 8.74
CA ALA A 52 3.19 -0.78 9.85
C ALA A 52 1.67 -0.90 9.60
N HIS A 53 1.14 -0.19 8.59
CA HIS A 53 -0.27 -0.24 8.20
C HIS A 53 -0.53 -1.01 6.89
N ALA A 54 0.52 -1.47 6.22
CA ALA A 54 0.41 -2.30 5.03
C ALA A 54 0.20 -3.77 5.41
N GLU A 55 -0.59 -4.49 4.62
CA GLU A 55 -0.74 -5.95 4.75
C GLU A 55 0.48 -6.68 4.21
N ALA A 56 1.07 -6.15 3.13
CA ALA A 56 2.32 -6.59 2.54
C ALA A 56 2.86 -5.47 1.64
N LEU A 57 4.17 -5.46 1.39
CA LEU A 57 4.80 -4.52 0.47
C LEU A 57 6.03 -5.12 -0.23
N GLN A 58 6.32 -4.60 -1.41
CA GLN A 58 7.60 -4.75 -2.10
C GLN A 58 8.07 -3.34 -2.46
N SER A 59 9.08 -2.84 -1.76
CA SER A 59 9.57 -1.46 -1.88
C SER A 59 11.08 -1.44 -2.00
N GLY A 60 11.60 -0.51 -2.79
CA GLY A 60 13.04 -0.20 -2.83
C GLY A 60 13.49 0.67 -1.64
N GLU A 61 12.56 1.36 -0.97
CA GLU A 61 12.86 2.25 0.16
C GLU A 61 12.70 1.57 1.52
N VAL A 62 11.76 0.63 1.64
CA VAL A 62 11.46 -0.11 2.87
C VAL A 62 11.71 -1.60 2.67
N GLU A 63 12.54 -2.18 3.53
CA GLU A 63 12.76 -3.64 3.54
C GLU A 63 11.47 -4.36 3.95
N GLY A 64 10.73 -4.86 2.96
CA GLY A 64 9.57 -5.72 3.15
C GLY A 64 9.97 -7.19 3.35
N ASP A 65 9.23 -7.92 4.20
CA ASP A 65 9.46 -9.35 4.43
C ASP A 65 8.62 -10.21 3.47
N VAL A 66 8.97 -10.17 2.18
CA VAL A 66 8.24 -10.90 1.12
C VAL A 66 8.21 -12.40 1.42
N TRP A 67 9.34 -12.97 1.83
CA TRP A 67 9.43 -14.40 2.13
C TRP A 67 8.68 -14.79 3.40
N GLY A 68 8.80 -14.01 4.49
CA GLY A 68 8.00 -14.23 5.69
C GLY A 68 6.49 -14.11 5.44
N THR A 69 6.09 -13.12 4.63
CA THR A 69 4.68 -12.97 4.22
C THR A 69 4.19 -14.16 3.39
N LEU A 70 5.03 -14.69 2.48
CA LEU A 70 4.70 -15.87 1.69
C LEU A 70 4.51 -17.12 2.57
N GLU A 71 5.38 -17.28 3.58
CA GLU A 71 5.29 -18.37 4.56
C GLU A 71 4.02 -18.24 5.42
N ASP A 72 3.65 -17.03 5.85
CA ASP A 72 2.45 -16.77 6.64
C ASP A 72 1.15 -17.15 5.91
N ILE A 73 1.16 -17.07 4.56
CA ILE A 73 0.03 -17.47 3.72
C ILE A 73 0.08 -18.95 3.28
N ASP A 74 1.02 -19.74 3.82
CA ASP A 74 1.23 -21.17 3.53
C ASP A 74 1.53 -21.46 2.04
N GLU A 75 2.28 -20.56 1.38
CA GLU A 75 2.67 -20.68 -0.03
C GLU A 75 4.19 -20.86 -0.19
N THR A 76 4.60 -21.28 -1.40
CA THR A 76 6.02 -21.41 -1.78
C THR A 76 6.24 -20.87 -3.18
N ALA A 77 7.41 -20.28 -3.45
CA ALA A 77 7.76 -19.72 -4.75
C ALA A 77 9.22 -20.05 -5.13
N ALA A 78 9.52 -20.08 -6.42
CA ALA A 78 10.86 -20.32 -6.94
C ALA A 78 11.77 -19.08 -6.84
N ASP A 79 11.17 -17.90 -6.90
CA ASP A 79 11.84 -16.60 -6.83
C ASP A 79 10.92 -15.53 -6.23
N GLU A 80 11.47 -14.34 -6.00
CA GLU A 80 10.76 -13.24 -5.33
C GLU A 80 9.62 -12.68 -6.18
N GLN A 81 9.75 -12.71 -7.51
CA GLN A 81 8.69 -12.26 -8.41
C GLN A 81 7.46 -13.17 -8.29
N GLU A 82 7.66 -14.49 -8.33
CA GLU A 82 6.58 -15.46 -8.11
C GLU A 82 6.01 -15.33 -6.69
N ALA A 83 6.85 -15.09 -5.67
CA ALA A 83 6.40 -14.87 -4.29
C ALA A 83 5.45 -13.67 -4.21
N TRP A 84 5.84 -12.54 -4.81
CA TRP A 84 5.04 -11.32 -4.81
C TRP A 84 3.72 -11.47 -5.60
N GLU A 85 3.75 -12.15 -6.74
CA GLU A 85 2.54 -12.48 -7.50
C GLU A 85 1.55 -13.31 -6.68
N LYS A 86 2.03 -14.28 -5.89
CA LYS A 86 1.17 -15.08 -5.00
C LYS A 86 0.61 -14.27 -3.84
N ILE A 87 1.43 -13.43 -3.21
CA ILE A 87 1.02 -12.54 -2.13
C ILE A 87 -0.06 -11.58 -2.62
N THR A 88 0.19 -10.90 -3.75
CA THR A 88 -0.79 -9.98 -4.34
C THR A 88 -2.10 -10.68 -4.67
N ASP A 89 -2.07 -11.84 -5.33
CA ASP A 89 -3.27 -12.63 -5.62
C ASP A 89 -4.04 -13.05 -4.36
N PHE A 90 -3.32 -13.43 -3.30
CA PHE A 90 -3.88 -13.82 -2.01
C PHE A 90 -4.64 -12.66 -1.35
N TYR A 91 -4.01 -11.49 -1.20
CA TYR A 91 -4.63 -10.35 -0.51
C TYR A 91 -5.71 -9.69 -1.35
N LEU A 92 -5.50 -9.52 -2.66
CA LEU A 92 -6.51 -8.97 -3.57
C LEU A 92 -7.76 -9.87 -3.64
N GLY A 93 -7.57 -11.20 -3.58
CA GLY A 93 -8.68 -12.17 -3.48
C GLY A 93 -9.51 -12.05 -2.20
N ARG A 94 -9.03 -11.30 -1.19
CA ARG A 94 -9.68 -11.07 0.10
C ARG A 94 -10.18 -9.63 0.30
N GLY A 95 -10.15 -8.82 -0.77
CA GLY A 95 -10.54 -7.41 -0.70
C GLY A 95 -9.40 -6.47 -0.30
N GLY A 96 -8.15 -6.89 -0.46
CA GLY A 96 -7.02 -5.96 -0.43
C GLY A 96 -7.03 -5.02 -1.63
N VAL A 97 -6.33 -3.91 -1.50
CA VAL A 97 -6.10 -2.92 -2.57
C VAL A 97 -4.60 -2.83 -2.80
N LEU A 98 -4.18 -3.03 -4.05
CA LEU A 98 -2.78 -2.88 -4.45
C LEU A 98 -2.54 -1.46 -4.94
N VAL A 99 -1.62 -0.74 -4.33
CA VAL A 99 -1.08 0.53 -4.83
C VAL A 99 0.26 0.24 -5.48
N ARG A 100 0.40 0.56 -6.77
CA ARG A 100 1.61 0.37 -7.56
C ARG A 100 2.15 1.72 -8.00
N VAL A 101 3.39 2.04 -7.66
CA VAL A 101 4.07 3.23 -8.15
C VAL A 101 4.89 2.85 -9.38
N THR A 102 4.70 3.57 -10.48
CA THR A 102 5.38 3.29 -11.76
C THR A 102 6.40 4.38 -12.09
N GLY A 103 7.43 4.03 -12.86
CA GLY A 103 8.47 4.98 -13.28
C GLY A 103 9.65 5.10 -12.31
N LEU A 104 9.79 4.14 -11.39
CA LEU A 104 10.96 3.96 -10.53
C LEU A 104 11.87 2.84 -11.08
N ASP A 105 13.14 2.85 -10.68
CA ASP A 105 14.10 1.81 -11.04
C ASP A 105 13.88 0.52 -10.22
N GLU A 106 13.37 0.65 -9.00
CA GLU A 106 13.04 -0.43 -8.07
C GLU A 106 11.52 -0.56 -7.92
N PRO A 107 11.00 -1.77 -7.61
CA PRO A 107 9.57 -1.96 -7.37
C PRO A 107 9.10 -1.17 -6.15
N GLU A 108 7.87 -0.67 -6.22
CA GLU A 108 7.25 0.10 -5.17
C GLU A 108 5.75 -0.19 -5.18
N GLU A 109 5.39 -1.24 -4.45
CA GLU A 109 4.08 -1.86 -4.42
C GLU A 109 3.63 -2.10 -2.98
N TRP A 110 2.42 -1.65 -2.65
CA TRP A 110 1.88 -1.65 -1.30
C TRP A 110 0.48 -2.23 -1.30
N ILE A 111 0.21 -3.15 -0.38
CA ILE A 111 -1.11 -3.72 -0.19
C ILE A 111 -1.71 -3.14 1.08
N PHE A 112 -2.90 -2.54 0.95
CA PHE A 112 -3.69 -2.07 2.08
C PHE A 112 -5.03 -2.78 2.12
N THR A 113 -5.67 -2.80 3.29
CA THR A 113 -7.09 -3.17 3.37
C THR A 113 -7.95 -2.17 2.59
N GLU A 114 -9.07 -2.63 2.01
CA GLU A 114 -10.00 -1.74 1.32
C GLU A 114 -10.51 -0.60 2.23
N GLU A 115 -10.79 -0.89 3.50
CA GLU A 115 -11.24 0.13 4.45
C GLU A 115 -10.21 1.25 4.61
N LEU A 116 -8.94 0.89 4.80
CA LEU A 116 -7.86 1.86 4.94
C LEU A 116 -7.67 2.64 3.64
N ALA A 117 -7.61 1.97 2.49
CA ALA A 117 -7.48 2.63 1.19
C ALA A 117 -8.62 3.62 0.91
N ARG A 118 -9.85 3.29 1.33
CA ARG A 118 -11.02 4.20 1.22
C ARG A 118 -10.84 5.41 2.12
N ARG A 119 -10.48 5.17 3.38
CA ARG A 119 -10.30 6.23 4.39
C ARG A 119 -9.20 7.21 4.00
N LEU A 120 -8.14 6.71 3.36
CA LEU A 120 -7.02 7.52 2.88
C LEU A 120 -7.25 8.12 1.49
N GLY A 121 -8.47 7.97 0.93
CA GLY A 121 -8.84 8.59 -0.34
C GLY A 121 -8.10 8.04 -1.57
N LEU A 122 -7.41 6.90 -1.44
CA LEU A 122 -6.70 6.25 -2.55
C LEU A 122 -7.69 5.77 -3.62
N MET A 123 -8.88 5.32 -3.21
CA MET A 123 -9.89 4.80 -4.13
C MET A 123 -10.77 5.87 -4.79
N ASP A 124 -10.80 7.10 -4.29
CA ASP A 124 -11.60 8.19 -4.87
C ASP A 124 -10.97 8.77 -6.16
N GLY A 125 -9.65 8.61 -6.34
CA GLY A 125 -8.91 9.06 -7.52
C GLY A 125 -8.92 8.08 -8.70
N ALA A 126 -9.32 6.82 -8.49
CA ALA A 126 -9.30 5.77 -9.53
C ALA A 126 -10.44 5.89 -10.56
N THR A 127 -11.31 6.90 -10.44
CA THR A 127 -12.34 7.21 -11.45
C THR A 127 -11.80 8.18 -12.49
N GLN A 128 -10.81 7.75 -13.28
CA GLN A 128 -10.55 8.30 -14.61
C GLN A 128 -10.10 7.16 -15.53
N GLY A 129 -11.09 6.58 -16.21
CA GLY A 129 -10.96 5.59 -17.28
C GLY A 129 -12.30 5.43 -17.98
#